data_AF-A0A5B0D566-F1
#
_entry.id   AF-A0A5B0D566-F1
#
_cell.length_a   1.000
_cell.length_b   1.000
_cell.length_c   1.000
_cell.angle_alpha   90.00
_cell.angle_beta   90.00
_cell.angle_gamma   90.00
#
_symmetry.space_group_name_H-M   'P 1'
#
loop_
_entity.id
_entity.type
_entity.pdbx_description
1 polymer ?
#
loop_
_entity_poly.entity_id
_entity_poly.type
_entity_poly.pdbx_seq_one_letter_code
_entity_poly.pdbx_strand_id
1 'polypeptide(L)'
;MAQVWASDQRASGRAYIDALIGAGFDRSAMQVTQDSTTVGNPAESLQFSVRWGEKECLVGQVGPSTGDPVTVVLPQLAEGRCLIGTTRAIDW
;
A
#
# COMPACT_ATOMS: atom_id res chain seq x y z
N MET A 1 10.09 -0.17 3.15
CA MET A 1 8.92 0.45 3.82
C MET A 1 9.32 1.36 4.97
N ALA A 2 10.14 0.92 5.92
CA ALA A 2 10.64 1.76 7.02
C ALA A 2 11.26 3.11 6.56
N GLN A 3 12.00 3.12 5.45
CA GLN A 3 12.57 4.35 4.90
C GLN A 3 11.52 5.41 4.51
N VAL A 4 10.42 4.99 3.86
CA VAL A 4 9.32 5.92 3.52
C VAL A 4 8.64 6.43 4.78
N TRP A 5 8.42 5.54 5.76
CA TRP A 5 7.80 5.91 7.03
C TRP A 5 8.61 6.91 7.86
N ALA A 6 9.94 6.83 7.79
CA ALA A 6 10.84 7.76 8.46
C ALA A 6 10.92 9.14 7.76
N SER A 7 10.25 9.32 6.63
CA SER A 7 10.27 10.57 5.85
C SER A 7 9.03 11.43 6.06
N ASP A 8 9.03 12.62 5.47
CA ASP A 8 7.86 13.49 5.42
C ASP A 8 6.76 12.96 4.48
N GLN A 9 7.07 11.97 3.65
CA GLN A 9 6.12 11.33 2.73
C GLN A 9 5.38 10.13 3.36
N ARG A 10 5.52 9.90 4.67
CA ARG A 10 4.96 8.74 5.38
C ARG A 10 3.45 8.56 5.30
N ALA A 11 2.71 9.65 5.03
CA ALA A 11 1.25 9.63 4.86
C ALA A 11 0.82 9.51 3.38
N SER A 12 1.77 9.51 2.43
CA SER A 12 1.50 9.47 1.00
C SER A 12 1.50 8.03 0.51
N GLY A 13 0.32 7.51 0.14
CA GLY A 13 0.21 6.17 -0.46
C GLY A 13 1.08 6.01 -1.71
N ARG A 14 1.21 7.09 -2.50
CA ARG A 14 2.09 7.15 -3.67
C ARG A 14 3.54 6.82 -3.32
N ALA A 15 4.08 7.35 -2.23
CA ALA A 15 5.47 7.13 -1.87
C ALA A 15 5.80 5.66 -1.59
N TYR A 16 4.83 4.88 -1.08
CA TYR A 16 4.97 3.44 -0.90
C TYR A 16 4.93 2.68 -2.23
N ILE A 17 4.04 3.08 -3.14
CA ILE A 17 3.97 2.53 -4.50
C ILE A 17 5.26 2.83 -5.28
N ASP A 18 5.77 4.06 -5.21
CA ASP A 18 7.03 4.45 -5.84
C ASP A 18 8.22 3.66 -5.28
N ALA A 19 8.23 3.40 -3.97
CA ALA A 19 9.26 2.56 -3.35
C ALA A 19 9.19 1.10 -3.84
N LEU A 20 8.00 0.55 -4.09
CA LEU A 20 7.85 -0.77 -4.69
C LEU A 20 8.30 -0.78 -6.16
N ILE A 21 7.97 0.25 -6.94
CA ILE A 21 8.43 0.39 -8.33
C ILE A 21 9.96 0.47 -8.36
N GLY A 22 10.57 1.29 -7.49
CA GLY A 22 12.02 1.40 -7.36
C GLY A 22 12.70 0.09 -6.93
N ALA A 23 11.96 -0.80 -6.26
CA ALA A 23 12.40 -2.16 -5.92
C ALA A 23 12.20 -3.18 -7.06
N GLY A 24 11.62 -2.78 -8.19
CA GLY A 24 11.47 -3.60 -9.40
C GLY A 24 10.11 -4.27 -9.59
N PHE A 25 9.10 -3.92 -8.78
CA PHE A 25 7.76 -4.46 -8.95
C PHE A 25 6.94 -3.71 -10.03
N ASP A 26 6.09 -4.44 -10.74
CA ASP A 26 5.15 -3.85 -11.71
C ASP A 26 4.01 -3.11 -11.00
N ARG A 27 3.78 -1.84 -11.37
CA ARG A 27 2.67 -1.01 -10.90
C ARG A 27 1.31 -1.66 -11.13
N SER A 28 1.12 -2.38 -12.24
CA SER A 28 -0.13 -3.07 -12.56
C SER A 28 -0.50 -4.18 -11.56
N ALA A 29 0.47 -4.61 -10.74
CA ALA A 29 0.31 -5.59 -9.70
C ALA A 29 0.03 -4.98 -8.32
N MET A 30 -0.07 -3.66 -8.22
CA MET A 30 -0.16 -2.96 -6.96
C MET A 30 -1.57 -2.46 -6.65
N GLN A 31 -1.85 -2.33 -5.35
CA GLN A 31 -3.06 -1.70 -4.85
C GLN A 31 -2.72 -0.81 -3.66
N VAL A 32 -3.46 0.29 -3.49
CA VAL A 32 -3.29 1.21 -2.35
C VAL A 32 -4.64 1.76 -1.93
N THR A 33 -4.86 1.94 -0.63
CA THR A 33 -6.05 2.61 -0.10
C THR A 33 -5.95 4.12 -0.27
N GLN A 34 -7.04 4.84 0.01
CA GLN A 34 -6.99 6.30 0.05
C GLN A 34 -6.05 6.78 1.16
N ASP A 35 -5.34 7.87 0.87
CA ASP A 35 -4.44 8.59 1.78
C ASP A 35 -5.14 9.69 2.58
N SER A 36 -6.37 10.05 2.20
CA SER A 36 -7.21 11.00 2.93
C SER A 36 -8.65 10.51 3.10
N THR A 37 -9.31 10.99 4.15
CA THR A 37 -10.74 10.79 4.39
C THR A 37 -11.60 11.69 3.49
N THR A 38 -12.91 11.47 3.47
CA THR A 38 -13.87 12.29 2.71
C THR A 38 -13.93 13.75 3.16
N VAL A 39 -13.48 14.05 4.38
CA VAL A 39 -13.39 15.42 4.92
C VAL A 39 -11.97 16.02 4.81
N GLY A 40 -11.05 15.34 4.12
CA GLY A 40 -9.72 15.85 3.80
C GLY A 40 -8.65 15.63 4.87
N ASN A 41 -8.94 14.87 5.93
CA ASN A 41 -7.93 14.51 6.93
C ASN A 41 -7.03 13.37 6.42
N PRO A 42 -5.74 13.29 6.83
CA PRO A 42 -4.91 12.12 6.56
C PRO A 42 -5.56 10.83 7.07
N ALA A 43 -5.39 9.74 6.33
CA ALA A 43 -5.85 8.42 6.79
C ALA A 43 -5.07 7.97 8.04
N GLU A 44 -5.78 7.47 9.06
CA GLU A 44 -5.16 6.93 10.28
C GLU A 44 -4.45 5.58 10.04
N SER A 45 -4.89 4.87 9.00
CA SER A 45 -4.33 3.62 8.52
C SER A 45 -4.39 3.60 7.00
N LEU A 46 -3.25 3.31 6.38
CA LEU A 46 -3.08 3.19 4.94
C LEU A 46 -2.52 1.80 4.66
N GLN A 47 -3.15 1.10 3.72
CA GLN A 47 -2.67 -0.18 3.22
C GLN A 47 -2.20 -0.06 1.78
N PHE A 48 -1.11 -0.74 1.47
CA PHE A 48 -0.62 -0.93 0.11
C PHE A 48 -0.27 -2.40 -0.08
N SER A 49 -0.24 -2.85 -1.32
CA SER A 49 0.14 -4.21 -1.63
C SER A 49 0.70 -4.35 -3.03
N VAL A 50 1.36 -5.47 -3.26
CA VAL A 50 1.78 -5.92 -4.58
C VAL A 50 1.64 -7.43 -4.68
N ARG A 51 1.16 -7.93 -5.83
CA ARG A 51 1.19 -9.37 -6.08
C ARG A 51 2.63 -9.87 -6.05
N TRP A 52 2.85 -10.94 -5.31
CA TRP A 52 4.10 -11.69 -5.26
C TRP A 52 3.85 -13.05 -5.90
N GLY A 53 4.35 -13.22 -7.12
CA GLY A 53 4.06 -14.41 -7.91
C GLY A 53 2.57 -14.57 -8.22
N GLU A 54 2.12 -15.82 -8.33
CA GLU A 54 0.78 -16.16 -8.81
C GLU A 54 -0.28 -16.28 -7.70
N LYS A 55 0.14 -16.44 -6.44
CA LYS A 55 -0.77 -16.82 -5.34
C LYS A 55 -0.66 -15.97 -4.09
N GLU A 56 0.33 -15.10 -4.00
CA GLU A 56 0.61 -14.33 -2.79
C GLU A 56 0.62 -12.83 -3.06
N CYS A 57 0.48 -12.07 -1.99
CA CYS A 57 0.58 -10.63 -1.95
C CYS A 57 1.51 -10.23 -0.82
N LEU A 58 2.44 -9.32 -1.08
CA LEU A 58 3.04 -8.53 -0.02
C LEU A 58 2.04 -7.44 0.34
N VAL A 59 1.55 -7.42 1.57
CA VAL A 59 0.63 -6.40 2.09
C VAL A 59 1.35 -5.60 3.16
N GLY A 60 1.41 -4.29 2.98
CA GLY A 60 1.94 -3.35 3.95
C GLY A 60 0.85 -2.48 4.55
N GLN A 61 1.01 -2.16 5.83
CA GLN A 61 0.16 -1.22 6.54
C GLN A 61 1.02 -0.21 7.30
N VAL A 62 0.61 1.06 7.23
CA VAL A 62 1.24 2.19 7.91
C VAL A 62 0.18 3.15 8.44
N GLY A 63 0.58 4.06 9.32
CA GLY A 63 -0.28 5.13 9.81
C GLY A 63 -0.21 5.26 11.32
N PRO A 64 -0.65 6.40 11.89
CA PRO A 64 -0.58 6.67 13.33
C PRO A 64 -1.16 5.55 14.20
N SER A 65 -2.28 4.94 13.76
CA SER A 65 -2.95 3.87 14.49
C SER A 65 -2.27 2.49 14.31
N THR A 66 -1.35 2.37 13.35
CA THR A 66 -0.54 1.15 13.14
C THR A 66 0.76 1.17 13.95
N GLY A 67 1.32 2.36 14.21
CA GLY A 67 2.64 2.52 14.83
C GLY A 67 3.77 2.32 13.83
N ASP A 68 4.64 1.34 14.08
CA ASP A 68 5.70 0.99 13.12
C ASP A 68 5.12 0.34 11.85
N PRO A 69 5.74 0.51 10.67
CA PRO A 69 5.28 -0.11 9.45
C PRO A 69 5.29 -1.64 9.55
N VAL A 70 4.17 -2.25 9.18
CA VAL A 70 4.03 -3.70 9.15
C VAL A 70 3.96 -4.15 7.69
N THR A 71 4.64 -5.26 7.37
CA THR A 71 4.51 -5.94 6.08
C THR A 71 4.38 -7.43 6.30
N VAL A 72 3.40 -8.05 5.64
CA VAL A 72 3.12 -9.49 5.72
C VAL A 72 2.88 -10.07 4.34
N VAL A 73 3.15 -11.36 4.17
CA VAL A 73 2.75 -12.10 2.98
C VAL A 73 1.41 -12.78 3.26
N LEU A 74 0.43 -12.54 2.39
CA LEU A 74 -0.92 -13.10 2.49
C LEU A 74 -1.32 -13.76 1.16
N PRO A 75 -2.24 -14.75 1.18
CA PRO A 75 -2.80 -15.29 -0.04
C PRO A 75 -3.49 -14.22 -0.89
N GLN A 76 -3.39 -14.35 -2.21
CA GLN A 76 -4.17 -13.57 -3.16
C GLN A 76 -5.67 -13.85 -2.98
N LEU A 77 -6.46 -12.81 -3.16
CA LEU A 77 -7.91 -12.88 -3.25
C LEU A 77 -8.35 -13.27 -4.66
N ALA A 78 -9.66 -13.44 -4.85
CA ALA A 78 -10.24 -13.64 -6.17
C ALA A 78 -9.82 -12.53 -7.15
N GLU A 79 -9.67 -12.92 -8.43
CA GLU A 79 -9.25 -12.05 -9.52
C GLU A 79 -7.84 -11.42 -9.35
N GLY A 80 -6.97 -12.01 -8.53
CA GLY A 80 -5.59 -11.53 -8.34
C GLY A 80 -5.51 -10.22 -7.55
N ARG A 81 -6.52 -9.95 -6.71
CA ARG A 81 -6.53 -8.82 -5.78
C ARG A 81 -5.77 -9.17 -4.50
N CYS A 82 -5.31 -8.14 -3.80
CA CYS A 82 -4.55 -8.23 -2.56
C CYS A 82 -5.25 -7.54 -1.38
N LEU A 83 -6.06 -6.51 -1.64
CA LEU A 83 -6.78 -5.74 -0.62
C LEU A 83 -8.29 -5.93 -0.74
N ILE A 84 -8.95 -5.92 0.43
CA ILE A 84 -10.40 -5.92 0.53
C ILE A 84 -10.90 -4.47 0.55
N GLY A 85 -12.01 -4.22 -0.15
CA GLY A 85 -12.64 -2.90 -0.22
C GLY A 85 -12.24 -2.11 -1.48
N THR A 86 -12.44 -0.79 -1.42
CA THR A 86 -12.17 0.11 -2.55
C THR A 86 -10.75 0.64 -2.46
N THR A 87 -9.97 0.41 -3.51
CA THR A 87 -8.60 0.91 -3.65
C THR A 87 -8.59 2.15 -4.54
N ARG A 88 -7.64 3.06 -4.29
CA ARG A 88 -7.42 4.21 -5.15
C ARG A 88 -6.83 3.74 -6.49
N ALA A 89 -7.26 4.37 -7.58
CA ALA A 89 -6.61 4.18 -8.87
C ALA A 89 -5.15 4.64 -8.82
N ILE A 90 -4.28 3.91 -9.54
CA ILE A 90 -2.86 4.23 -9.69
C ILE A 90 -2.62 4.60 -11.16
N ASP A 91 -3.11 5.77 -11.54
CA ASP A 91 -3.17 6.30 -12.91
C ASP A 91 -2.07 7.33 -13.23
N TRP A 92 -1.04 7.35 -12.41
CA TRP A 92 -0.07 8.43 -12.30
C TRP A 92 1.37 8.02 -12.46
#